data_AF-A0A2V5VD92-F1
#
_entry.id   AF-A0A2V5VD92-F1
#
_cell.length_a   1.000
_cell.length_b   1.000
_cell.length_c   1.000
_cell.angle_alpha   90.00
_cell.angle_beta   90.00
_cell.angle_gamma   90.00
#
_symmetry.space_group_name_H-M   'P 1'
#
loop_
_entity.id
_entity.type
_entity.pdbx_description
1 polymer ?
#
loop_
_entity_poly.entity_id
_entity_poly.type
_entity_poly.pdbx_seq_one_letter_code
_entity_poly.pdbx_strand_id
1 'polypeptide(L)'
;MGQAATVAVLRSGHLTHADPEKQDLLTIDLSSARVRLAAWLLDGVRQGQPLGALLGYRFERRLQEAGLAQFISSFREVAPLVARKLEQTAQPVEKIAANSVVDGLLLQTKWKAQPNLTDLFSTLEPKPKPDQNQTSTLEAELNLLDEAVDAVSDALLAESVHHAVQGNPTRTASTLDAIASGEVAPPQLDVVSTARTGTALTYRVITLFSGPPVLPDEWSQAVSFRAKAEAHLNAWAAQLLGDPTRVRCRVERIDPNSGAAAETKELRLSDLSLSPLDFIYAAQGSRDAQPSEIEWRILYALRRKSDGFSTDAVLRINPVRGDDWTAADVSYGEFAELLQSARKLITGVRGIDGSELNVPERNQAAGVDLQELSKRADAAKLLNLARPRRYLCHRPATRPLIVRCSPGR
;
A
#
# COMPACT_ATOMS: atom_id res chain seq x y z
N MET A 1 4.67 -25.34 -18.84
CA MET A 1 5.63 -26.21 -19.56
C MET A 1 7.09 -25.97 -19.15
N GLY A 2 7.52 -24.75 -18.79
CA GLY A 2 8.93 -24.46 -18.45
C GLY A 2 9.57 -25.35 -17.37
N GLN A 3 8.91 -25.54 -16.22
CA GLN A 3 9.44 -26.34 -15.10
C GLN A 3 9.71 -27.81 -15.47
N ALA A 4 8.83 -28.44 -16.25
CA ALA A 4 9.00 -29.83 -16.68
C ALA A 4 10.26 -29.99 -17.56
N ALA A 5 10.49 -29.04 -18.47
CA ALA A 5 11.70 -29.02 -19.30
C ALA A 5 12.97 -28.74 -18.46
N THR A 6 12.89 -27.85 -17.47
CA THR A 6 13.98 -27.62 -16.50
C THR A 6 14.37 -28.91 -15.78
N VAL A 7 13.39 -29.63 -15.21
CA VAL A 7 13.63 -30.90 -14.51
C VAL A 7 14.22 -31.95 -15.45
N ALA A 8 13.75 -32.03 -16.70
CA ALA A 8 14.30 -32.96 -17.68
C ALA A 8 15.79 -32.70 -17.97
N VAL A 9 16.18 -31.43 -18.12
CA VAL A 9 17.60 -31.03 -18.31
C VAL A 9 18.44 -31.36 -17.09
N LEU A 10 17.97 -31.01 -15.88
CA LEU A 10 18.67 -31.30 -14.62
C LEU A 10 18.88 -32.81 -14.43
N ARG A 11 17.82 -33.60 -14.67
CA ARG A 11 17.87 -35.06 -14.57
C ARG A 11 18.82 -35.67 -15.61
N SER A 12 18.82 -35.15 -16.85
CA SER A 12 19.77 -35.59 -17.87
C SER A 12 21.22 -35.27 -17.49
N GLY A 13 21.45 -34.09 -16.90
CA GLY A 13 22.76 -33.68 -16.41
C GLY A 13 23.28 -34.60 -15.31
N HIS A 14 22.44 -34.87 -14.30
CA HIS A 14 22.73 -35.81 -13.22
C HIS A 14 23.06 -37.21 -13.74
N LEU A 15 22.22 -37.79 -14.60
CA LEU A 15 22.47 -39.14 -15.16
C LEU A 15 23.77 -39.24 -15.97
N THR A 16 24.21 -38.14 -16.58
CA THR A 16 25.44 -38.10 -17.40
C THR A 16 26.70 -37.96 -16.53
N HIS A 17 26.58 -37.35 -15.36
CA HIS A 17 27.70 -37.04 -14.46
C HIS A 17 27.64 -37.80 -13.13
N ALA A 18 26.74 -38.77 -13.01
CA ALA A 18 26.66 -39.65 -11.85
C ALA A 18 27.90 -40.56 -11.82
N ASP A 19 28.79 -40.31 -10.85
CA ASP A 19 29.98 -41.10 -10.59
C ASP A 19 29.80 -41.80 -9.22
N PRO A 20 29.89 -43.14 -9.14
CA PRO A 20 29.78 -43.86 -7.87
C PRO A 20 30.84 -43.47 -6.82
N GLU A 21 31.99 -42.92 -7.23
CA GLU A 21 33.10 -42.59 -6.32
C GLU A 21 33.17 -41.10 -5.95
N LYS A 22 32.50 -40.22 -6.70
CA LYS A 22 32.50 -38.77 -6.46
C LYS A 22 31.07 -38.31 -6.27
N GLN A 23 30.81 -37.74 -5.09
CA GLN A 23 29.56 -37.11 -4.67
C GLN A 23 28.64 -36.72 -5.83
N ASP A 24 27.39 -37.14 -5.68
CA ASP A 24 26.26 -37.01 -6.60
C ASP A 24 26.11 -35.59 -7.20
N LEU A 25 26.86 -35.32 -8.27
CA LEU A 25 26.83 -34.03 -8.97
C LEU A 25 25.43 -33.83 -9.57
N LEU A 26 24.88 -32.62 -9.37
CA LEU A 26 23.54 -32.22 -9.86
C LEU A 26 22.37 -32.99 -9.21
N THR A 27 22.57 -33.61 -8.05
CA THR A 27 21.46 -34.04 -7.19
C THR A 27 20.87 -32.82 -6.50
N ILE A 28 19.87 -32.21 -7.13
CA ILE A 28 19.22 -30.99 -6.66
C ILE A 28 18.01 -31.34 -5.78
N ASP A 29 17.97 -30.82 -4.55
CA ASP A 29 16.80 -30.90 -3.67
C ASP A 29 16.09 -29.55 -3.51
N LEU A 30 14.91 -29.45 -4.14
CA LEU A 30 13.98 -28.32 -4.02
C LEU A 30 12.81 -28.59 -3.06
N SER A 31 13.07 -29.31 -1.97
CA SER A 31 12.07 -29.49 -0.90
C SER A 31 11.57 -28.14 -0.38
N SER A 32 10.29 -28.09 0.02
CA SER A 32 9.63 -26.84 0.44
C SER A 32 10.32 -26.13 1.62
N ALA A 33 11.05 -26.86 2.46
CA ALA A 33 11.84 -26.28 3.53
C ALA A 33 13.08 -25.55 2.97
N ARG A 34 13.84 -26.21 2.08
CA ARG A 34 15.05 -25.67 1.44
C ARG A 34 14.74 -24.49 0.54
N VAL A 35 13.68 -24.56 -0.26
CA VAL A 35 13.24 -23.44 -1.11
C VAL A 35 12.86 -22.22 -0.29
N ARG A 36 12.11 -22.38 0.82
CA ARG A 36 11.76 -21.26 1.70
C ARG A 36 12.99 -20.65 2.37
N LEU A 37 13.93 -21.48 2.79
CA LEU A 37 15.20 -21.05 3.37
C LEU A 37 16.02 -20.24 2.35
N ALA A 38 16.20 -20.79 1.15
CA ALA A 38 16.93 -20.14 0.07
C ALA A 38 16.28 -18.82 -0.33
N ALA A 39 14.96 -18.80 -0.55
CA ALA A 39 14.22 -17.58 -0.89
C ALA A 39 14.40 -16.49 0.17
N TRP A 40 14.30 -16.84 1.47
CA TRP A 40 14.51 -15.90 2.57
C TRP A 40 15.93 -15.32 2.60
N LEU A 41 16.95 -16.18 2.41
CA LEU A 41 18.35 -15.73 2.34
C LEU A 41 18.58 -14.80 1.15
N LEU A 42 18.07 -15.17 -0.03
CA LEU A 42 18.20 -14.36 -1.24
C LEU A 42 17.44 -13.03 -1.14
N ASP A 43 16.29 -12.99 -0.46
CA ASP A 43 15.57 -11.75 -0.16
C ASP A 43 16.38 -10.81 0.74
N GLY A 44 17.06 -11.35 1.75
CA GLY A 44 17.98 -10.58 2.59
C GLY A 44 19.14 -9.98 1.79
N VAL A 45 19.72 -10.77 0.86
CA VAL A 45 20.78 -10.28 -0.04
C VAL A 45 20.27 -9.17 -0.96
N ARG A 46 19.05 -9.31 -1.51
CA ARG A 46 18.39 -8.25 -2.30
C ARG A 46 18.15 -6.97 -1.50
N GLN A 47 17.99 -7.06 -0.18
CA GLN A 47 17.87 -5.91 0.71
C GLN A 47 19.24 -5.28 1.07
N GLY A 48 20.33 -5.76 0.48
CA GLY A 48 21.68 -5.25 0.68
C GLY A 48 22.38 -5.79 1.92
N GLN A 49 21.93 -6.93 2.46
CA GLN A 49 22.62 -7.62 3.55
C GLN A 49 23.60 -8.66 2.97
N PRO A 50 24.85 -8.74 3.43
CA PRO A 50 25.78 -9.75 2.93
C PRO A 50 25.32 -11.15 3.34
N LEU A 51 25.44 -12.12 2.43
CA LEU A 51 25.00 -13.51 2.66
C LEU A 51 25.68 -14.13 3.89
N GLY A 52 26.97 -13.86 4.09
CA GLY A 52 27.72 -14.29 5.27
C GLY A 52 27.08 -13.83 6.59
N ALA A 53 26.60 -12.59 6.66
CA ALA A 53 25.94 -12.08 7.86
C ALA A 53 24.56 -12.71 8.09
N LEU A 54 23.78 -12.94 7.03
CA LEU A 54 22.47 -13.62 7.13
C LEU A 54 22.63 -15.05 7.66
N LEU A 55 23.60 -15.79 7.12
CA LEU A 55 23.93 -17.14 7.55
C LEU A 55 24.46 -17.16 8.98
N GLY A 56 25.35 -16.23 9.32
CA GLY A 56 25.91 -16.09 10.66
C GLY A 56 24.84 -15.77 11.71
N TYR A 57 23.92 -14.86 11.40
CA TYR A 57 22.82 -14.51 12.31
C TYR A 57 21.94 -15.73 12.61
N ARG A 58 21.61 -16.53 11.57
CA ARG A 58 20.85 -17.76 11.75
C ARG A 58 21.61 -18.77 12.62
N PHE A 59 22.90 -18.96 12.34
CA PHE A 59 23.76 -19.86 13.09
C PHE A 59 23.85 -19.47 14.57
N GLU A 60 24.13 -18.20 14.87
CA GLU A 60 24.17 -17.70 16.25
C GLU A 60 22.82 -17.85 16.96
N ARG A 61 21.71 -17.59 16.27
CA ARG A 61 20.37 -17.77 16.82
C ARG A 61 20.10 -19.24 17.19
N ARG A 62 20.44 -20.18 16.31
CA ARG A 62 20.28 -21.62 16.60
C ARG A 62 21.17 -22.07 17.76
N LEU A 63 22.41 -21.58 17.82
CA LEU A 63 23.29 -21.83 18.97
C LEU A 63 22.70 -21.30 20.28
N GLN A 64 22.09 -20.11 20.25
CA GLN A 64 21.44 -19.53 21.41
C GLN A 64 20.20 -20.33 21.84
N GLU A 65 19.36 -20.75 20.88
CA GLU A 65 18.20 -21.62 21.11
C GLU A 65 18.62 -23.00 21.66
N ALA A 66 19.79 -23.52 21.25
CA ALA A 66 20.38 -24.76 21.76
C ALA A 66 21.06 -24.60 23.14
N GLY A 67 21.09 -23.40 23.74
CA GLY A 67 21.73 -23.16 25.02
C GLY A 67 23.27 -23.08 24.96
N LEU A 68 23.84 -22.89 23.76
CA LEU A 68 25.28 -22.88 23.49
C LEU A 68 25.83 -21.47 23.20
N ALA A 69 25.14 -20.44 23.70
CA ALA A 69 25.49 -19.03 23.46
C ALA A 69 26.93 -18.67 23.87
N GLN A 70 27.50 -19.38 24.84
CA GLN A 70 28.89 -19.19 25.30
C GLN A 70 29.96 -19.41 24.21
N PHE A 71 29.65 -20.16 23.15
CA PHE A 71 30.59 -20.43 22.05
C PHE A 71 30.52 -19.39 20.92
N ILE A 72 29.54 -18.48 20.95
CA ILE A 72 29.33 -17.49 19.88
C ILE A 72 30.56 -16.60 19.70
N SER A 73 31.19 -16.13 20.78
CA SER A 73 32.40 -15.32 20.72
C SER A 73 33.55 -16.05 20.01
N SER A 74 33.74 -17.33 20.32
CA SER A 74 34.75 -18.17 19.68
C SER A 74 34.52 -18.30 18.18
N PHE A 75 33.27 -18.51 17.74
CA PHE A 75 32.96 -18.57 16.31
C PHE A 75 33.14 -17.22 15.60
N ARG A 76 32.90 -16.09 16.28
CA ARG A 76 33.16 -14.75 15.73
C ARG A 76 34.65 -14.50 15.53
N GLU A 77 35.51 -15.06 16.38
CA GLU A 77 36.96 -15.01 16.22
C GLU A 77 37.46 -15.94 15.10
N VAL A 78 36.88 -17.14 14.97
CA VAL A 78 37.19 -18.06 13.87
C VAL A 78 36.80 -17.47 12.53
N ALA A 79 35.61 -16.87 12.45
CA ALA A 79 35.07 -16.32 11.22
C ALA A 79 34.54 -14.89 11.43
N PRO A 80 35.45 -13.89 11.50
CA PRO A 80 35.05 -12.51 11.68
C PRO A 80 34.38 -11.98 10.41
N LEU A 81 33.25 -11.28 10.57
CA LEU A 81 32.64 -10.56 9.46
C LEU A 81 33.48 -9.32 9.14
N VAL A 82 34.38 -9.46 8.17
CA VAL A 82 35.18 -8.35 7.69
C VAL A 82 34.32 -7.52 6.74
N ALA A 83 33.86 -6.36 7.21
CA ALA A 83 33.21 -5.35 6.37
C ALA A 83 34.23 -4.76 5.38
N ARG A 84 34.56 -5.49 4.31
CA ARG A 84 35.35 -4.95 3.20
C ARG A 84 34.39 -4.34 2.17
N LYS A 85 34.58 -3.02 1.96
CA LYS A 85 33.99 -2.17 0.91
C LYS A 85 32.47 -1.99 0.92
N LEU A 86 31.93 -1.30 1.94
CA LEU A 86 30.81 -0.37 1.72
C LEU A 86 31.08 0.89 2.56
N GLU A 87 31.03 2.05 1.90
CA GLU A 87 31.26 3.35 2.53
C GLU A 87 30.38 3.54 3.76
N GLN A 88 30.98 4.07 4.82
CA GLN A 88 30.29 4.49 6.04
C GLN A 88 29.19 5.50 5.69
N THR A 89 27.95 5.02 5.62
CA THR A 89 26.77 5.87 5.73
C THR A 89 26.15 5.63 7.10
N ALA A 90 25.89 6.71 7.83
CA ALA A 90 25.21 6.70 9.11
C ALA A 90 23.83 6.04 8.93
N GLN A 91 23.69 4.80 9.42
CA GLN A 91 22.50 3.98 9.18
C GLN A 91 22.00 3.29 10.47
N PRO A 92 20.73 2.83 10.50
CA PRO A 92 20.00 2.43 11.70
C PRO A 92 20.68 1.30 12.51
N VAL A 93 20.29 1.17 13.78
CA VAL A 93 20.84 0.20 14.76
C VAL A 93 20.85 -1.25 14.25
N GLU A 94 19.91 -1.62 13.38
CA GLU A 94 19.85 -2.94 12.73
C GLU A 94 21.07 -3.25 11.84
N LYS A 95 21.74 -2.23 11.28
CA LYS A 95 23.01 -2.41 10.54
C LYS A 95 24.25 -2.43 11.44
N ILE A 96 24.16 -1.90 12.66
CA ILE A 96 25.26 -1.95 13.64
C ILE A 96 25.42 -3.38 14.17
N ALA A 97 24.32 -4.13 14.31
CA ALA A 97 24.35 -5.55 14.70
C ALA A 97 25.09 -6.43 13.68
N ALA A 98 24.96 -6.15 12.38
CA ALA A 98 25.62 -6.93 11.33
C ALA A 98 27.16 -6.98 11.50
N ASN A 99 27.80 -5.89 11.93
CA ASN A 99 29.26 -5.84 12.13
C ASN A 99 29.76 -6.62 13.36
N SER A 100 28.86 -7.26 14.10
CA SER A 100 29.18 -8.03 15.30
C SER A 100 28.84 -9.52 15.17
N VAL A 101 28.34 -9.97 14.02
CA VAL A 101 27.89 -11.35 13.81
C VAL A 101 29.00 -12.17 13.12
N VAL A 102 29.01 -13.48 13.34
CA VAL A 102 29.87 -14.43 12.60
C VAL A 102 29.69 -14.27 11.08
N ASP A 103 30.76 -14.38 10.30
CA ASP A 103 30.63 -14.62 8.85
C ASP A 103 30.29 -16.10 8.61
N GLY A 104 29.00 -16.39 8.40
CA GLY A 104 28.51 -17.75 8.20
C GLY A 104 29.03 -18.41 6.92
N LEU A 105 29.39 -17.66 5.88
CA LEU A 105 29.93 -18.23 4.65
C LEU A 105 31.41 -18.62 4.84
N LEU A 106 32.18 -17.75 5.50
CA LEU A 106 33.57 -18.06 5.84
C LEU A 106 33.64 -19.21 6.88
N LEU A 107 32.70 -19.27 7.82
CA LEU A 107 32.61 -20.40 8.75
C LEU A 107 32.29 -21.72 8.02
N GLN A 108 31.33 -21.71 7.10
CA GLN A 108 30.96 -22.88 6.31
C GLN A 108 32.12 -23.39 5.44
N THR A 109 32.85 -22.50 4.77
CA THR A 109 34.01 -22.88 3.95
C THR A 109 35.12 -23.53 4.78
N LYS A 110 35.40 -22.99 5.98
CA LYS A 110 36.36 -23.60 6.92
C LYS A 110 35.90 -24.98 7.40
N TRP A 111 34.62 -25.11 7.76
CA TRP A 111 34.04 -26.39 8.20
C TRP A 111 34.09 -27.45 7.10
N LYS A 112 33.74 -27.10 5.87
CA LYS A 112 33.74 -28.03 4.73
C LYS A 112 35.14 -28.50 4.36
N ALA A 113 36.15 -27.64 4.49
CA ALA A 113 37.54 -28.01 4.21
C ALA A 113 38.08 -29.04 5.24
N GLN A 114 37.70 -28.89 6.50
CA GLN A 114 38.12 -29.75 7.61
C GLN A 114 36.95 -29.90 8.60
N PRO A 115 36.12 -30.96 8.47
CA PRO A 115 34.93 -31.17 9.29
C PRO A 115 35.31 -31.72 10.67
N ASN A 116 36.14 -30.98 11.40
CA ASN A 116 36.59 -31.30 12.75
C ASN A 116 36.61 -30.02 13.59
N LEU A 117 35.82 -30.03 14.66
CA LEU A 117 35.63 -28.89 15.54
C LEU A 117 36.93 -28.48 16.26
N THR A 118 37.80 -29.47 16.55
CA THR A 118 39.11 -29.22 17.17
C THR A 118 40.02 -28.38 16.26
N ASP A 119 39.95 -28.63 14.95
CA ASP A 119 40.75 -27.93 13.96
C ASP A 119 40.21 -26.52 13.72
N LEU A 120 38.88 -26.34 13.71
CA LEU A 120 38.24 -25.02 13.64
C LEU A 120 38.68 -24.09 14.78
N PHE A 121 38.84 -24.60 16.00
CA PHE A 121 39.27 -23.83 17.17
C PHE A 121 40.79 -23.82 17.40
N SER A 122 41.58 -24.43 16.50
CA SER A 122 43.02 -24.58 16.67
C SER A 122 43.76 -23.24 16.86
N THR A 123 43.25 -22.17 16.26
CA THR A 123 43.83 -20.82 16.27
C THR A 123 43.38 -19.93 17.44
N LEU A 124 42.48 -20.40 18.31
CA LEU A 124 41.93 -19.61 19.42
C LEU A 124 42.73 -19.77 20.72
N GLU A 125 42.86 -18.69 21.49
CA GLU A 125 43.43 -18.70 22.85
C GLU A 125 42.57 -17.85 23.82
N PRO A 126 41.94 -18.44 24.87
CA PRO A 126 41.95 -19.85 25.25
C PRO A 126 41.07 -20.72 24.33
N LYS A 127 41.50 -21.97 24.09
CA LYS A 127 40.73 -22.93 23.30
C LYS A 127 39.42 -23.31 24.01
N PRO A 128 38.26 -23.19 23.35
CA PRO A 128 37.00 -23.68 23.89
C PRO A 128 37.10 -25.19 24.16
N LYS A 129 36.58 -25.65 25.30
CA LYS A 129 36.51 -27.07 25.67
C LYS A 129 35.05 -27.49 25.84
N PRO A 130 34.32 -27.73 24.74
CA PRO A 130 32.98 -28.27 24.82
C PRO A 130 33.02 -29.69 25.42
N ASP A 131 31.96 -30.06 26.15
CA ASP A 131 31.73 -31.46 26.50
C ASP A 131 31.31 -32.29 25.27
N GLN A 132 31.16 -33.61 25.42
CA GLN A 132 30.85 -34.50 24.30
C GLN A 132 29.47 -34.22 23.67
N ASN A 133 28.46 -33.83 24.47
CA ASN A 133 27.12 -33.53 23.97
C ASN A 133 27.11 -32.17 23.25
N GLN A 134 27.79 -31.18 23.80
CA GLN A 134 28.01 -29.86 23.20
C GLN A 134 28.74 -30.01 21.88
N THR A 135 29.78 -30.85 21.81
CA THR A 135 30.52 -31.12 20.57
C THR A 135 29.59 -31.65 19.48
N SER A 136 28.82 -32.69 19.77
CA SER A 136 27.87 -33.25 18.79
C SER A 136 26.81 -32.25 18.33
N THR A 137 26.36 -31.38 19.24
CA THR A 137 25.36 -30.34 18.92
C THR A 137 25.97 -29.23 18.05
N LEU A 138 27.21 -28.80 18.34
CA LEU A 138 27.92 -27.80 17.54
C LEU A 138 28.19 -28.31 16.12
N GLU A 139 28.60 -29.57 15.98
CA GLU A 139 28.81 -30.21 14.68
C GLU A 139 27.49 -30.31 13.88
N ALA A 140 26.38 -30.66 14.54
CA ALA A 140 25.07 -30.65 13.91
C ALA A 140 24.67 -29.25 13.42
N GLU A 141 24.93 -28.20 14.21
CA GLU A 141 24.64 -26.81 13.83
C GLU A 141 25.50 -26.31 12.65
N LEU A 142 26.75 -26.78 12.56
CA LEU A 142 27.66 -26.52 11.43
C LEU A 142 27.21 -27.27 10.17
N ASN A 143 26.72 -28.51 10.30
CA ASN A 143 26.14 -29.24 9.18
C ASN A 143 24.86 -28.58 8.67
N LEU A 144 23.99 -28.10 9.57
CA LEU A 144 22.81 -27.33 9.20
C LEU A 144 23.14 -25.96 8.58
N LEU A 145 24.35 -25.44 8.79
CA LEU A 145 24.86 -24.24 8.10
C LEU A 145 25.32 -24.60 6.67
N ASP A 146 26.00 -25.73 6.49
CA ASP A 146 26.36 -26.26 5.17
C ASP A 146 25.11 -26.57 4.33
N GLU A 147 24.10 -27.23 4.92
CA GLU A 147 22.81 -27.49 4.27
C GLU A 147 22.10 -26.21 3.79
N ALA A 148 22.29 -25.08 4.49
CA ALA A 148 21.71 -23.81 4.12
C ALA A 148 22.38 -23.18 2.90
N VAL A 149 23.72 -23.28 2.80
CA VAL A 149 24.48 -22.85 1.63
C VAL A 149 24.17 -23.74 0.43
N ASP A 150 24.05 -25.05 0.66
CA ASP A 150 23.69 -26.01 -0.37
C ASP A 150 22.27 -25.77 -0.89
N ALA A 151 21.30 -25.44 -0.03
CA ALA A 151 19.93 -25.08 -0.44
C ALA A 151 19.89 -23.84 -1.35
N VAL A 152 20.72 -22.84 -1.08
CA VAL A 152 20.86 -21.65 -1.94
C VAL A 152 21.48 -22.04 -3.27
N SER A 153 22.51 -22.90 -3.25
CA SER A 153 23.18 -23.38 -4.46
C SER A 153 22.22 -24.14 -5.37
N ASP A 154 21.43 -25.06 -4.82
CA ASP A 154 20.41 -25.81 -5.54
C ASP A 154 19.34 -24.92 -6.16
N ALA A 155 18.84 -23.93 -5.40
CA ALA A 155 17.85 -22.99 -5.90
C ALA A 155 18.38 -22.15 -7.07
N LEU A 156 19.62 -21.66 -6.98
CA LEU A 156 20.23 -20.83 -8.04
C LEU A 156 20.64 -21.66 -9.27
N LEU A 157 21.10 -22.89 -9.08
CA LEU A 157 21.35 -23.83 -10.18
C LEU A 157 20.05 -24.16 -10.92
N ALA A 158 18.98 -24.48 -10.18
CA ALA A 158 17.67 -24.74 -10.77
C ALA A 158 17.13 -23.52 -11.53
N GLU A 159 17.29 -22.31 -10.99
CA GLU A 159 16.89 -21.05 -11.63
C GLU A 159 17.67 -20.77 -12.91
N SER A 160 18.99 -20.99 -12.89
CA SER A 160 19.87 -20.78 -14.04
C SER A 160 19.47 -21.68 -15.22
N VAL A 161 19.20 -22.96 -14.93
CA VAL A 161 18.70 -23.92 -15.93
C VAL A 161 17.29 -23.58 -16.36
N HIS A 162 16.44 -23.09 -15.45
CA HIS A 162 15.08 -22.65 -15.79
C HIS A 162 15.07 -21.56 -16.85
N HIS A 163 15.88 -20.51 -16.68
CA HIS A 163 15.98 -19.43 -17.65
C HIS A 163 16.73 -19.80 -18.91
N ALA A 164 17.72 -20.69 -18.83
CA ALA A 164 18.38 -21.23 -20.01
C ALA A 164 17.38 -21.96 -20.91
N VAL A 165 16.53 -22.81 -20.32
CA VAL A 165 15.46 -23.54 -21.02
C VAL A 165 14.38 -22.59 -21.57
N GLN A 166 14.09 -21.49 -20.89
CA GLN A 166 13.15 -20.47 -21.38
C GLN A 166 13.73 -19.55 -22.45
N GLY A 167 15.02 -19.65 -22.77
CA GLY A 167 15.67 -18.77 -23.75
C GLY A 167 15.89 -17.34 -23.24
N ASN A 168 16.11 -17.17 -21.93
CA ASN A 168 16.39 -15.88 -21.30
C ASN A 168 17.88 -15.77 -20.88
N PRO A 169 18.80 -15.47 -21.82
CA PRO A 169 20.23 -15.52 -21.55
C PRO A 169 20.72 -14.42 -20.61
N THR A 170 20.06 -13.25 -20.59
CA THR A 170 20.42 -12.16 -19.67
C THR A 170 20.16 -12.56 -18.22
N ARG A 171 19.03 -13.22 -17.96
CA ARG A 171 18.70 -13.67 -16.62
C ARG A 171 19.57 -14.86 -16.17
N THR A 172 19.87 -15.80 -17.06
CA THR A 172 20.86 -16.86 -16.79
C THR A 172 22.23 -16.26 -16.44
N ALA A 173 22.72 -15.29 -17.22
CA ALA A 173 24.00 -14.63 -16.94
C ALA A 173 23.99 -13.92 -15.59
N SER A 174 22.92 -13.19 -15.24
CA SER A 174 22.82 -12.52 -13.94
C SER A 174 22.78 -13.48 -12.76
N THR A 175 22.14 -14.65 -12.90
CA THR A 175 22.10 -15.66 -11.84
C THR A 175 23.48 -16.32 -11.68
N LEU A 176 24.18 -16.60 -12.78
CA LEU A 176 25.55 -17.13 -12.75
C LEU A 176 26.55 -16.13 -12.16
N ASP A 177 26.43 -14.85 -12.48
CA ASP A 177 27.25 -13.77 -11.92
C ASP A 177 27.01 -13.61 -10.42
N ALA A 178 25.75 -13.74 -9.97
CA ALA A 178 25.41 -13.77 -8.55
C ALA A 178 26.02 -14.98 -7.82
N ILE A 179 26.04 -16.16 -8.44
CA ILE A 179 26.71 -17.36 -7.88
C ILE A 179 28.23 -17.14 -7.81
N ALA A 180 28.83 -16.58 -8.86
CA ALA A 180 30.28 -16.45 -8.98
C ALA A 180 30.86 -15.33 -8.12
N SER A 181 30.19 -14.18 -8.08
CA SER A 181 30.63 -13.01 -7.30
C SER A 181 30.20 -13.08 -5.83
N GLY A 182 29.02 -13.66 -5.53
CA GLY A 182 28.41 -13.60 -4.20
C GLY A 182 28.06 -12.17 -3.74
N GLU A 183 28.32 -11.15 -4.57
CA GLU A 183 28.16 -9.73 -4.28
C GLU A 183 26.92 -9.13 -4.98
N VAL A 184 26.55 -9.68 -6.14
CA VAL A 184 25.35 -9.28 -6.89
C VAL A 184 24.16 -10.07 -6.39
N ALA A 185 23.09 -9.36 -5.97
CA ALA A 185 21.87 -10.02 -5.53
C ALA A 185 21.20 -10.76 -6.70
N PRO A 186 20.95 -12.08 -6.60
CA PRO A 186 20.31 -12.82 -7.66
C PRO A 186 18.86 -12.36 -7.85
N PRO A 187 18.31 -12.50 -9.07
CA PRO A 187 16.90 -12.22 -9.33
C PRO A 187 15.98 -13.11 -8.48
N GLN A 188 14.70 -12.75 -8.39
CA GLN A 188 13.70 -13.58 -7.71
C GLN A 188 13.61 -14.96 -8.36
N LEU A 189 13.36 -16.00 -7.56
CA LEU A 189 13.26 -17.38 -8.06
C LEU A 189 11.92 -17.61 -8.78
N ASP A 190 11.95 -17.80 -10.10
CA ASP A 190 10.79 -18.15 -10.91
C ASP A 190 10.60 -19.66 -11.03
N VAL A 191 11.68 -20.45 -10.92
CA VAL A 191 11.63 -21.92 -11.07
C VAL A 191 10.68 -22.58 -10.08
N VAL A 192 10.47 -21.97 -8.92
CA VAL A 192 9.57 -22.43 -7.86
C VAL A 192 8.18 -21.79 -7.90
N SER A 193 7.95 -20.86 -8.82
CA SER A 193 6.66 -20.18 -8.96
C SER A 193 5.62 -21.12 -9.56
N THR A 194 4.45 -21.23 -8.92
CA THR A 194 3.34 -21.98 -9.53
C THR A 194 2.80 -21.18 -10.71
N ALA A 195 2.99 -21.68 -11.94
CA ALA A 195 2.36 -21.09 -13.11
C ALA A 195 0.83 -21.17 -12.95
N ARG A 196 0.18 -20.03 -12.68
CA ARG A 196 -1.28 -19.95 -12.64
C ARG A 196 -1.81 -20.04 -14.07
N THR A 197 -2.30 -21.20 -14.48
CA THR A 197 -3.00 -21.38 -15.75
C THR A 197 -4.44 -20.89 -15.61
N GLY A 198 -4.62 -19.56 -15.61
CA GLY A 198 -5.94 -18.93 -15.66
C GLY A 198 -5.96 -17.92 -16.79
N THR A 199 -7.02 -17.92 -17.60
CA THR A 199 -7.28 -16.78 -18.49
C THR A 199 -7.82 -15.66 -17.62
N ALA A 200 -7.06 -14.57 -17.46
CA ALA A 200 -7.53 -13.42 -16.71
C ALA A 200 -8.64 -12.72 -17.51
N LEU A 201 -9.86 -12.74 -16.99
CA LEU A 201 -10.98 -11.96 -17.54
C LEU A 201 -11.07 -10.65 -16.76
N THR A 202 -10.82 -9.53 -17.44
CA THR A 202 -11.01 -8.19 -16.87
C THR A 202 -12.40 -7.69 -17.26
N TYR A 203 -13.32 -7.64 -16.30
CA TYR A 203 -14.62 -7.01 -16.49
C TYR A 203 -14.52 -5.52 -16.13
N ARG A 204 -14.78 -4.64 -17.10
CA ARG A 204 -14.89 -3.19 -16.88
C ARG A 204 -16.36 -2.80 -17.00
N VAL A 205 -16.91 -2.16 -15.97
CA VAL A 205 -18.25 -1.58 -16.00
C VAL A 205 -18.11 -0.11 -16.32
N ILE A 206 -18.76 0.33 -17.41
CA ILE A 206 -18.65 1.69 -17.93
C ILE A 206 -20.05 2.27 -17.99
N THR A 207 -20.22 3.46 -17.41
CA THR A 207 -21.42 4.28 -17.60
C THR A 207 -21.10 5.35 -18.63
N LEU A 208 -21.78 5.29 -19.78
CA LEU A 208 -21.63 6.28 -20.85
C LEU A 208 -22.79 7.28 -20.78
N PHE A 209 -22.46 8.56 -20.75
CA PHE A 209 -23.44 9.64 -20.83
C PHE A 209 -23.56 10.10 -22.28
N SER A 210 -24.72 9.92 -22.88
CA SER A 210 -25.02 10.34 -24.25
C SER A 210 -26.14 11.37 -24.27
N GLY A 211 -26.08 12.30 -25.21
CA GLY A 211 -27.06 13.37 -25.37
C GLY A 211 -26.84 14.58 -24.43
N PRO A 212 -27.75 15.56 -24.47
CA PRO A 212 -27.68 16.73 -23.61
C PRO A 212 -27.91 16.34 -22.14
N PRO A 213 -27.20 16.93 -21.17
CA PRO A 213 -27.42 16.68 -19.76
C PRO A 213 -28.78 17.27 -19.34
N VAL A 214 -29.75 16.40 -19.04
CA VAL A 214 -31.08 16.80 -18.57
C VAL A 214 -31.11 16.72 -17.05
N LEU A 215 -31.27 17.88 -16.41
CA LEU A 215 -31.45 17.97 -14.97
C LEU A 215 -32.97 17.90 -14.66
N PRO A 216 -33.41 17.09 -13.69
CA PRO A 216 -34.81 17.09 -13.25
C PRO A 216 -35.25 18.47 -12.73
N ASP A 217 -36.53 18.81 -12.92
CA ASP A 217 -37.07 20.14 -12.59
C ASP A 217 -36.93 20.46 -11.10
N GLU A 218 -36.97 19.44 -10.24
CA GLU A 218 -36.84 19.55 -8.78
C GLU A 218 -35.45 20.07 -8.36
N TRP A 219 -34.44 19.92 -9.24
CA TRP A 219 -33.07 20.39 -9.06
C TRP A 219 -32.76 21.70 -9.82
N SER A 220 -33.69 22.22 -10.61
CA SER A 220 -33.48 23.28 -11.60
C SER A 220 -33.09 24.65 -11.01
N GLN A 221 -33.36 24.90 -9.73
CA GLN A 221 -33.13 26.18 -9.09
C GLN A 221 -31.65 26.45 -8.74
N ALA A 222 -30.79 25.44 -8.75
CA ALA A 222 -29.42 25.55 -8.26
C ALA A 222 -28.36 25.53 -9.36
N VAL A 223 -27.77 26.71 -9.65
CA VAL A 223 -26.64 26.82 -10.59
C VAL A 223 -25.32 26.93 -9.81
N SER A 224 -24.47 25.90 -9.95
CA SER A 224 -23.14 25.84 -9.32
C SER A 224 -22.00 25.73 -10.32
N PHE A 225 -20.79 26.08 -9.87
CA PHE A 225 -19.60 25.96 -10.71
C PHE A 225 -19.26 24.49 -10.97
N ARG A 226 -19.53 23.59 -10.01
CA ARG A 226 -19.36 22.14 -10.19
C ARG A 226 -20.32 21.59 -11.24
N ALA A 227 -21.59 22.01 -11.19
CA ALA A 227 -22.60 21.61 -12.17
C ALA A 227 -22.31 22.15 -13.57
N LYS A 228 -21.70 23.34 -13.69
CA LYS A 228 -21.24 23.87 -14.99
C LYS A 228 -19.99 23.17 -15.50
N ALA A 229 -19.05 22.81 -14.62
CA ALA A 229 -17.85 22.10 -14.99
C ALA A 229 -18.17 20.70 -15.51
N GLU A 230 -19.05 19.96 -14.83
CA GLU A 230 -19.40 18.57 -15.16
C GLU A 230 -20.93 18.37 -15.21
N ALA A 231 -21.56 18.85 -16.29
CA ALA A 231 -23.01 18.87 -16.42
C ALA A 231 -23.64 17.47 -16.51
N HIS A 232 -23.01 16.53 -17.22
CA HIS A 232 -23.47 15.13 -17.31
C HIS A 232 -23.39 14.43 -15.96
N LEU A 233 -22.26 14.59 -15.25
CA LEU A 233 -22.10 14.02 -13.92
C LEU A 233 -23.11 14.61 -12.93
N ASN A 234 -23.43 15.90 -13.05
CA ASN A 234 -24.43 16.55 -12.22
C ASN A 234 -25.86 16.05 -12.49
N ALA A 235 -26.21 15.83 -13.75
CA ALA A 235 -27.50 15.23 -14.12
C ALA A 235 -27.63 13.79 -13.60
N TRP A 236 -26.57 13.00 -13.72
CA TRP A 236 -26.55 11.64 -13.18
C TRP A 236 -26.60 11.62 -11.64
N ALA A 237 -25.88 12.53 -10.98
CA ALA A 237 -25.96 12.71 -9.54
C ALA A 237 -27.39 13.03 -9.08
N ALA A 238 -28.15 13.83 -9.83
CA ALA A 238 -29.57 14.09 -9.52
C ALA A 238 -30.41 12.79 -9.53
N GLN A 239 -30.14 11.89 -10.47
CA GLN A 239 -30.83 10.59 -10.55
C GLN A 239 -30.46 9.68 -9.37
N LEU A 240 -29.20 9.68 -8.95
CA LEU A 240 -28.74 8.91 -7.80
C LEU A 240 -29.33 9.41 -6.48
N LEU A 241 -29.43 10.73 -6.31
CA LEU A 241 -29.90 11.37 -5.09
C LEU A 241 -31.43 11.44 -4.98
N GLY A 242 -32.15 11.34 -6.10
CA GLY A 242 -33.59 11.45 -6.16
C GLY A 242 -34.10 12.88 -5.98
N ASP A 243 -35.38 13.01 -5.64
CA ASP A 243 -36.06 14.30 -5.51
C ASP A 243 -35.74 14.98 -4.16
N PRO A 244 -35.12 16.18 -4.17
CA PRO A 244 -34.70 16.89 -2.96
C PRO A 244 -35.89 17.43 -2.13
N THR A 245 -37.09 17.55 -2.71
CA THR A 245 -38.29 17.98 -1.99
C THR A 245 -38.79 16.91 -1.03
N ARG A 246 -38.45 15.64 -1.27
CA ARG A 246 -38.82 14.51 -0.40
C ARG A 246 -37.93 14.37 0.83
N VAL A 247 -36.75 15.01 0.82
CA VAL A 247 -35.79 14.96 1.92
C VAL A 247 -36.14 16.02 2.96
N ARG A 248 -36.44 15.57 4.18
CA ARG A 248 -36.77 16.43 5.33
C ARG A 248 -35.61 16.43 6.32
N CYS A 249 -35.16 17.63 6.70
CA CYS A 249 -34.13 17.81 7.70
C CYS A 249 -34.76 18.36 8.98
N ARG A 250 -34.80 17.52 10.03
CA ARG A 250 -35.28 17.89 11.36
C ARG A 250 -34.12 18.45 12.18
N VAL A 251 -34.34 19.58 12.83
CA VAL A 251 -33.37 20.21 13.72
C VAL A 251 -34.03 20.51 15.05
N GLU A 252 -33.36 20.07 16.11
CA GLU A 252 -33.81 20.17 17.48
C GLU A 252 -33.00 21.22 18.21
N ARG A 253 -33.69 22.09 18.95
CA ARG A 253 -33.05 22.92 19.97
C ARG A 253 -32.86 22.07 21.22
N ILE A 254 -31.62 21.95 21.65
CA ILE A 254 -31.27 21.27 22.90
C ILE A 254 -31.32 22.28 24.04
N ASP A 255 -31.94 21.88 25.15
CA ASP A 255 -31.81 22.61 26.42
C ASP A 255 -30.41 22.32 27.02
N PRO A 256 -29.56 23.34 27.23
CA PRO A 256 -28.21 23.16 27.76
C PRO A 256 -28.14 22.46 29.11
N ASN A 257 -29.20 22.52 29.93
CA ASN A 257 -29.20 21.97 31.29
C ASN A 257 -29.60 20.50 31.33
N SER A 258 -30.52 20.07 30.45
CA SER A 258 -31.10 18.71 30.45
C SER A 258 -30.60 17.84 29.30
N GLY A 259 -30.04 18.43 28.24
CA GLY A 259 -29.67 17.73 27.01
C GLY A 259 -30.87 17.22 26.19
N ALA A 260 -32.10 17.53 26.62
CA ALA A 260 -33.32 17.11 25.96
C ALA A 260 -33.69 18.05 24.78
N ALA A 261 -34.39 17.51 23.79
CA ALA A 261 -34.94 18.29 22.69
C ALA A 261 -36.14 19.11 23.19
N ALA A 262 -35.99 20.44 23.20
CA ALA A 262 -37.00 21.37 23.69
C ALA A 262 -37.96 21.86 22.59
N GLU A 263 -37.49 21.92 21.34
CA GLU A 263 -38.26 22.37 20.19
C GLU A 263 -37.68 21.74 18.92
N THR A 264 -38.53 21.29 17.99
CA THR A 264 -38.09 20.72 16.70
C THR A 264 -38.66 21.55 15.55
N LYS A 265 -37.81 21.89 14.58
CA LYS A 265 -38.21 22.55 13.33
C LYS A 265 -37.70 21.76 12.14
N GLU A 266 -38.38 21.92 11.00
CA GLU A 266 -38.07 21.20 9.78
C GLU A 266 -37.79 22.16 8.62
N LEU A 267 -36.90 21.74 7.73
CA LEU A 267 -36.71 22.31 6.39
C LEU A 267 -36.68 21.18 5.36
N ARG A 268 -36.97 21.51 4.09
CA ARG A 268 -36.71 20.60 2.97
C ARG A 268 -35.31 20.83 2.43
N LEU A 269 -34.70 19.78 1.89
CA LEU A 269 -33.37 19.91 1.30
C LEU A 269 -33.36 20.87 0.08
N SER A 270 -34.49 20.96 -0.64
CA SER A 270 -34.72 21.93 -1.73
C SER A 270 -34.53 23.39 -1.29
N ASP A 271 -34.76 23.71 -0.01
CA ASP A 271 -34.65 25.07 0.52
C ASP A 271 -33.19 25.59 0.53
N LEU A 272 -32.20 24.68 0.44
CA LEU A 272 -30.77 25.03 0.45
C LEU A 272 -30.25 25.53 -0.90
N SER A 273 -31.03 25.38 -1.99
CA SER A 273 -30.67 25.84 -3.34
C SER A 273 -29.27 25.40 -3.81
N LEU A 274 -28.91 24.14 -3.54
CA LEU A 274 -27.64 23.53 -3.93
C LEU A 274 -27.81 22.55 -5.09
N SER A 275 -26.77 22.47 -5.92
CA SER A 275 -26.74 21.49 -7.01
C SER A 275 -26.42 20.09 -6.49
N PRO A 276 -26.80 19.01 -7.21
CA PRO A 276 -26.50 17.63 -6.82
C PRO A 276 -25.02 17.41 -6.47
N LEU A 277 -24.10 17.90 -7.31
CA LEU A 277 -22.67 17.78 -7.04
C LEU A 277 -22.22 18.56 -5.83
N ASP A 278 -22.83 19.71 -5.53
CA ASP A 278 -22.49 20.43 -4.30
C ASP A 278 -22.84 19.61 -3.06
N PHE A 279 -23.99 18.94 -3.04
CA PHE A 279 -24.33 18.05 -1.92
C PHE A 279 -23.31 16.92 -1.78
N ILE A 280 -22.95 16.23 -2.87
CA ILE A 280 -21.96 15.13 -2.82
C ILE A 280 -20.62 15.60 -2.23
N TYR A 281 -20.14 16.78 -2.65
CA TYR A 281 -18.85 17.30 -2.18
C TYR A 281 -18.93 18.00 -0.81
N ALA A 282 -20.08 18.52 -0.41
CA ALA A 282 -20.30 19.19 0.88
C ALA A 282 -20.56 18.22 2.04
N ALA A 283 -20.79 16.93 1.77
CA ALA A 283 -21.11 15.90 2.76
C ALA A 283 -19.96 15.49 3.71
N GLN A 284 -18.73 16.01 3.55
CA GLN A 284 -17.64 15.65 4.46
C GLN A 284 -17.66 16.50 5.74
N GLY A 285 -17.88 15.84 6.88
CA GLY A 285 -17.46 16.32 8.20
C GLY A 285 -16.02 15.88 8.51
N SER A 286 -15.33 16.60 9.38
CA SER A 286 -14.01 16.15 9.88
C SER A 286 -14.19 14.93 10.80
N ARG A 287 -13.18 14.05 10.89
CA ARG A 287 -13.16 12.91 11.83
C ARG A 287 -13.35 13.33 13.30
N ASP A 288 -13.14 14.61 13.61
CA ASP A 288 -13.24 15.21 14.94
C ASP A 288 -14.65 15.78 15.28
N ALA A 289 -15.73 15.13 14.82
CA ALA A 289 -17.12 15.51 15.12
C ALA A 289 -17.52 16.94 14.68
N GLN A 290 -16.83 17.53 13.71
CA GLN A 290 -17.25 18.81 13.13
C GLN A 290 -18.40 18.59 12.14
N PRO A 291 -19.45 19.43 12.16
CA PRO A 291 -20.53 19.34 11.20
C PRO A 291 -19.98 19.51 9.77
N SER A 292 -20.50 18.73 8.84
CA SER A 292 -20.23 18.85 7.41
C SER A 292 -20.72 20.19 6.87
N GLU A 293 -20.25 20.59 5.69
CA GLU A 293 -20.69 21.85 5.06
C GLU A 293 -22.21 21.87 4.84
N ILE A 294 -22.83 20.72 4.53
CA ILE A 294 -24.30 20.61 4.40
C ILE A 294 -24.98 20.90 5.74
N GLU A 295 -24.49 20.29 6.82
CA GLU A 295 -25.07 20.46 8.16
C GLU A 295 -24.96 21.93 8.60
N TRP A 296 -23.83 22.58 8.34
CA TRP A 296 -23.70 24.02 8.56
C TRP A 296 -24.71 24.84 7.77
N ARG A 297 -24.95 24.50 6.50
CA ARG A 297 -25.94 25.19 5.66
C ARG A 297 -27.37 24.95 6.14
N ILE A 298 -27.69 23.75 6.61
CA ILE A 298 -28.98 23.41 7.23
C ILE A 298 -29.22 24.28 8.46
N LEU A 299 -28.27 24.28 9.39
CA LEU A 299 -28.36 25.07 10.63
C LEU A 299 -28.44 26.57 10.35
N TYR A 300 -27.68 27.04 9.37
CA TYR A 300 -27.67 28.44 8.95
C TYR A 300 -28.98 28.87 8.29
N ALA A 301 -29.55 28.05 7.41
CA ALA A 301 -30.82 28.32 6.75
C ALA A 301 -31.95 28.45 7.78
N LEU A 302 -32.00 27.55 8.76
CA LEU A 302 -33.00 27.59 9.83
C LEU A 302 -32.88 28.82 10.72
N ARG A 303 -31.66 29.30 11.03
CA ARG A 303 -31.48 30.53 11.83
C ARG A 303 -31.96 31.79 11.11
N ARG A 304 -32.03 31.77 9.78
CA ARG A 304 -32.45 32.92 8.96
C ARG A 304 -33.91 32.88 8.54
N LYS A 305 -34.58 31.76 8.75
CA LYS A 305 -36.01 31.62 8.49
C LYS A 305 -36.79 32.50 9.47
N SER A 306 -37.91 33.08 9.04
CA SER A 306 -38.72 33.98 9.87
C SER A 306 -39.32 33.30 11.10
N ASP A 307 -39.60 31.99 10.98
CA ASP A 307 -40.01 31.07 12.04
C ASP A 307 -38.81 30.27 12.61
N GLY A 308 -37.58 30.78 12.46
CA GLY A 308 -36.33 30.09 12.77
C GLY A 308 -35.98 29.95 14.25
N PHE A 309 -34.83 29.35 14.55
CA PHE A 309 -34.27 29.32 15.91
C PHE A 309 -33.49 30.59 16.23
N SER A 310 -33.39 30.95 17.52
CA SER A 310 -32.56 32.07 17.96
C SER A 310 -31.07 31.83 17.67
N THR A 311 -30.30 32.90 17.51
CA THR A 311 -28.87 32.82 17.16
C THR A 311 -28.04 32.08 18.22
N ASP A 312 -28.44 32.17 19.48
CA ASP A 312 -27.75 31.57 20.63
C ASP A 312 -28.22 30.14 20.95
N ALA A 313 -29.20 29.61 20.19
CA ALA A 313 -29.68 28.26 20.39
C ALA A 313 -28.61 27.20 20.05
N VAL A 314 -28.45 26.23 20.95
CA VAL A 314 -27.70 25.00 20.70
C VAL A 314 -28.59 24.08 19.88
N LEU A 315 -28.18 23.81 18.64
CA LEU A 315 -28.95 23.05 17.66
C LEU A 315 -28.30 21.72 17.36
N ARG A 316 -29.11 20.69 17.15
CA ARG A 316 -28.70 19.37 16.70
C ARG A 316 -29.58 18.91 15.55
N ILE A 317 -28.98 18.35 14.52
CA ILE A 317 -29.73 17.72 13.43
C ILE A 317 -30.18 16.35 13.90
N ASN A 318 -31.47 16.06 13.80
CA ASN A 318 -32.01 14.74 14.11
C ASN A 318 -31.99 13.88 12.82
N PRO A 319 -31.22 12.78 12.79
CA PRO A 319 -31.13 11.92 11.60
C PRO A 319 -32.35 10.99 11.43
N VAL A 320 -33.21 10.88 12.45
CA VAL A 320 -34.32 9.92 12.49
C VAL A 320 -35.57 10.51 11.84
N ARG A 321 -36.35 9.64 11.18
CA ARG A 321 -37.67 9.96 10.61
C ARG A 321 -38.63 10.48 11.70
N GLY A 322 -39.58 11.32 11.30
CA GLY A 322 -40.76 11.61 12.13
C GLY A 322 -41.74 10.45 12.13
N ASP A 323 -42.47 10.26 13.22
CA ASP A 323 -43.45 9.17 13.36
C ASP A 323 -44.64 9.31 12.40
N ASP A 324 -44.90 10.54 11.92
CA ASP A 324 -45.98 10.92 11.02
C ASP A 324 -45.61 10.85 9.53
N TRP A 325 -44.39 10.42 9.20
CA TRP A 325 -43.88 10.47 7.84
C TRP A 325 -44.33 9.30 6.97
N THR A 326 -44.62 9.59 5.71
CA THR A 326 -44.95 8.56 4.71
C THR A 326 -43.69 7.85 4.21
N ALA A 327 -43.82 6.67 3.60
CA ALA A 327 -42.70 5.97 2.95
C ALA A 327 -42.06 6.78 1.79
N ALA A 328 -42.74 7.82 1.29
CA ALA A 328 -42.18 8.69 0.27
C ALA A 328 -41.18 9.71 0.84
N ASP A 329 -41.30 10.10 2.11
CA ASP A 329 -40.37 11.03 2.74
C ASP A 329 -39.06 10.34 3.13
N VAL A 330 -37.97 11.08 3.13
CA VAL A 330 -36.62 10.59 3.44
C VAL A 330 -36.01 11.47 4.55
N SER A 331 -35.45 10.87 5.58
CA SER A 331 -34.75 11.64 6.63
C SER A 331 -33.38 12.09 6.16
N TYR A 332 -32.87 13.15 6.79
CA TYR A 332 -31.49 13.56 6.53
C TYR A 332 -30.48 12.44 6.79
N GLY A 333 -30.71 11.58 7.79
CA GLY A 333 -29.85 10.43 8.06
C GLY A 333 -29.82 9.43 6.90
N GLU A 334 -30.99 9.03 6.38
CA GLU A 334 -31.10 8.14 5.22
C GLU A 334 -30.46 8.77 3.97
N PHE A 335 -30.67 10.07 3.77
CA PHE A 335 -30.08 10.81 2.66
C PHE A 335 -28.55 10.96 2.81
N ALA A 336 -28.03 11.11 4.02
CA ALA A 336 -26.59 11.20 4.28
C ALA A 336 -25.86 9.89 3.90
N GLU A 337 -26.47 8.73 4.17
CA GLU A 337 -25.94 7.43 3.74
C GLU A 337 -25.90 7.30 2.20
N LEU A 338 -26.95 7.78 1.54
CA LEU A 338 -27.01 7.84 0.07
C LEU A 338 -25.91 8.78 -0.48
N LEU A 339 -25.72 9.94 0.13
CA LEU A 339 -24.66 10.89 -0.23
C LEU A 339 -23.26 10.29 -0.05
N GLN A 340 -23.02 9.59 1.06
CA GLN A 340 -21.73 8.94 1.31
C GLN A 340 -21.45 7.85 0.27
N SER A 341 -22.45 7.06 -0.08
CA SER A 341 -22.36 6.02 -1.12
C SER A 341 -22.12 6.61 -2.50
N ALA A 342 -22.89 7.65 -2.88
CA ALA A 342 -22.73 8.36 -4.15
C ALA A 342 -21.36 9.04 -4.26
N ARG A 343 -20.87 9.63 -3.16
CA ARG A 343 -19.52 10.21 -3.11
C ARG A 343 -18.47 9.15 -3.33
N LYS A 344 -18.52 8.03 -2.59
CA LYS A 344 -17.56 6.93 -2.73
C LYS A 344 -17.51 6.41 -4.17
N LEU A 345 -18.68 6.27 -4.80
CA LEU A 345 -18.80 5.91 -6.21
C LEU A 345 -18.11 6.95 -7.10
N ILE A 346 -18.50 8.22 -7.02
CA ILE A 346 -18.00 9.29 -7.90
C ILE A 346 -16.50 9.54 -7.72
N THR A 347 -15.98 9.48 -6.49
CA THR A 347 -14.54 9.68 -6.24
C THR A 347 -13.71 8.42 -6.50
N GLY A 348 -14.33 7.26 -6.56
CA GLY A 348 -13.68 5.97 -6.83
C GLY A 348 -13.63 5.62 -8.32
N VAL A 349 -14.38 6.33 -9.16
CA VAL A 349 -14.34 6.18 -10.62
C VAL A 349 -13.39 7.20 -11.24
N ARG A 350 -12.91 6.89 -12.44
CA ARG A 350 -12.16 7.81 -13.30
C ARG A 350 -12.80 7.88 -14.67
N GLY A 351 -12.54 8.97 -15.39
CA GLY A 351 -12.91 9.07 -16.80
C GLY A 351 -12.24 7.97 -17.61
N ILE A 352 -13.01 7.34 -18.49
CA ILE A 352 -12.49 6.36 -19.44
C ILE A 352 -11.81 7.09 -20.61
N ASP A 353 -10.70 6.54 -21.09
CA ASP A 353 -10.03 7.01 -22.29
C ASP A 353 -9.93 5.89 -23.36
N GLY A 354 -9.40 6.24 -24.54
CA GLY A 354 -9.23 5.29 -25.63
C GLY A 354 -8.29 4.11 -25.29
N SER A 355 -7.35 4.26 -24.37
CA SER A 355 -6.46 3.17 -23.95
C SER A 355 -7.22 2.06 -23.22
N GLU A 356 -8.29 2.41 -22.52
CA GLU A 356 -9.12 1.46 -21.76
C GLU A 356 -10.13 0.68 -22.61
N LEU A 357 -10.41 1.15 -23.83
CA LEU A 357 -11.25 0.47 -24.81
C LEU A 357 -10.45 -0.34 -25.82
N ASN A 358 -9.11 -0.22 -25.80
CA ASN A 358 -8.24 -0.96 -26.69
C ASN A 358 -7.90 -2.37 -26.16
N VAL A 359 -7.53 -3.25 -27.09
CA VAL A 359 -6.95 -4.55 -26.77
C VAL A 359 -5.57 -4.36 -26.10
N PRO A 360 -5.15 -5.25 -25.18
CA PRO A 360 -3.89 -5.09 -24.43
C PRO A 360 -2.65 -4.88 -25.31
N GLU A 361 -2.64 -5.41 -26.53
CA GLU A 361 -1.53 -5.31 -27.48
C GLU A 361 -1.45 -3.95 -28.19
N ARG A 362 -2.50 -3.12 -28.08
CA ARG A 362 -2.58 -1.80 -28.70
C ARG A 362 -2.49 -0.71 -27.63
N ASN A 363 -1.28 -0.22 -27.42
CA ASN A 363 -1.04 0.91 -26.54
C ASN A 363 -1.30 2.22 -27.30
N GLN A 364 -2.41 2.90 -27.01
CA GLN A 364 -2.71 4.24 -27.51
C GLN A 364 -2.64 5.24 -26.35
N ALA A 365 -2.14 6.45 -26.65
CA ALA A 365 -2.15 7.53 -25.68
C ALA A 365 -3.59 7.90 -25.28
N ALA A 366 -3.78 8.30 -24.01
CA ALA A 366 -5.05 8.80 -23.52
C ALA A 366 -5.54 9.98 -24.37
N GLY A 367 -6.70 9.81 -25.00
CA GLY A 367 -7.35 10.85 -25.80
C GLY A 367 -8.39 11.59 -24.98
N VAL A 368 -8.10 12.83 -24.59
CA VAL A 368 -9.06 13.75 -23.96
C VAL A 368 -9.28 14.92 -24.89
N ASP A 369 -10.54 15.32 -25.13
CA ASP A 369 -10.85 16.55 -25.87
C ASP A 369 -10.52 17.78 -25.00
N LEU A 370 -9.28 18.28 -25.15
CA LEU A 370 -8.79 19.42 -24.38
C LEU A 370 -9.53 20.71 -24.71
N GLN A 371 -10.05 20.87 -25.93
CA GLN A 371 -10.79 22.08 -26.30
C GLN A 371 -12.15 22.12 -25.60
N GLU A 372 -12.86 21.00 -25.60
CA GLU A 372 -14.12 20.84 -24.87
C GLU A 372 -13.92 21.03 -23.37
N LEU A 373 -12.92 20.36 -22.79
CA LEU A 373 -12.62 20.45 -21.36
C LEU A 373 -12.24 21.87 -20.94
N SER A 374 -11.42 22.57 -21.72
CA SER A 374 -11.05 23.97 -21.45
C SER A 374 -12.28 24.88 -21.47
N LYS A 375 -13.18 24.72 -22.46
CA LYS A 375 -14.42 25.51 -22.55
C LYS A 375 -15.29 25.33 -21.30
N ARG A 376 -15.46 24.10 -20.81
CA ARG A 376 -16.22 23.84 -19.58
C ARG A 376 -15.54 24.42 -18.34
N ALA A 377 -14.23 24.30 -18.23
CA ALA A 377 -13.45 24.87 -17.12
C ALA A 377 -13.56 26.40 -17.08
N ASP A 378 -13.46 27.07 -18.22
CA ASP A 378 -13.59 28.53 -18.33
C ASP A 378 -15.00 29.00 -17.99
N ALA A 379 -16.03 28.28 -18.45
CA ALA A 379 -17.42 28.57 -18.10
C ALA A 379 -17.69 28.45 -16.59
N ALA A 380 -17.14 27.42 -15.95
CA ALA A 380 -17.24 27.23 -14.50
C ALA A 380 -16.50 28.35 -13.73
N LYS A 381 -15.32 28.76 -14.21
CA LYS A 381 -14.54 29.86 -13.63
C LYS A 381 -15.29 31.19 -13.69
N LEU A 382 -15.89 31.50 -14.84
CA LEU A 382 -16.71 32.71 -15.01
C LEU A 382 -17.89 32.74 -14.03
N LEU A 383 -18.57 31.61 -13.83
CA LEU A 383 -19.66 31.52 -12.85
C LEU A 383 -19.17 31.76 -11.42
N ASN A 384 -18.00 31.23 -11.06
CA ASN A 384 -17.42 31.44 -9.72
C ASN A 384 -17.07 32.92 -9.48
N LEU A 385 -16.56 33.61 -10.50
CA LEU A 385 -16.21 35.03 -10.42
C LEU A 385 -17.44 35.96 -10.43
N ALA A 386 -18.53 35.56 -11.10
CA ALA A 386 -19.76 36.34 -11.20
C ALA A 386 -20.63 36.30 -9.93
N ARG A 387 -20.36 35.39 -8.98
CA ARG A 387 -21.09 35.37 -7.71
C ARG A 387 -20.69 36.58 -6.85
N PRO A 388 -21.64 37.43 -6.38
CA PRO A 388 -21.31 38.44 -5.40
C PRO A 388 -20.72 37.74 -4.17
N ARG A 389 -19.58 38.24 -3.65
CA ARG A 389 -18.92 37.78 -2.41
C ARG A 389 -19.81 38.04 -1.18
N ARG A 390 -21.02 37.47 -1.13
CA ARG A 390 -21.99 37.61 -0.03
C ARG A 390 -21.79 36.58 1.09
N TYR A 391 -20.82 35.67 0.99
CA TYR A 391 -20.72 34.52 1.89
C TYR A 391 -19.36 34.27 2.57
N LEU A 392 -18.37 35.17 2.46
CA LEU A 392 -17.01 34.89 3.00
C LEU A 392 -16.30 36.04 3.75
N CYS A 393 -17.02 37.01 4.31
CA CYS A 393 -16.39 38.04 5.16
C CYS A 393 -16.94 38.01 6.59
N HIS A 394 -16.43 37.08 7.40
CA HIS A 394 -16.30 37.30 8.84
C HIS A 394 -14.83 37.04 9.21
N ARG A 395 -14.00 38.08 9.08
CA ARG A 395 -12.79 38.21 9.89
C ARG A 395 -13.17 39.06 11.11
N PRO A 396 -12.89 38.63 12.35
CA PRO A 396 -13.04 39.51 13.50
C PRO A 396 -12.04 40.66 13.35
N ALA A 397 -12.50 41.87 13.63
CA ALA A 397 -11.70 43.08 13.53
C ALA A 397 -10.58 43.07 14.59
N THR A 398 -9.37 42.67 14.21
CA THR A 398 -8.15 43.04 14.92
C THR A 398 -7.58 44.31 14.26
N ARG A 399 -7.48 45.36 15.07
CA ARG A 399 -6.92 46.69 14.72
C ARG A 399 -5.57 46.55 14.01
N PRO A 400 -5.28 47.33 12.96
CA PRO A 400 -3.95 47.35 12.37
C PRO A 400 -3.01 48.16 13.29
N LEU A 401 -2.05 47.47 13.90
CA LEU A 401 -0.84 48.07 14.44
C LEU A 401 -0.02 48.60 13.25
N ILE A 402 -0.03 49.93 13.08
CA ILE A 402 0.84 50.63 12.15
C ILE A 402 2.26 50.54 12.71
N VAL A 403 3.07 49.62 12.19
CA VAL A 403 4.53 49.67 12.35
C VAL A 403 5.07 50.52 11.21
N ARG A 404 5.39 51.78 11.51
CA ARG A 404 6.21 52.64 10.65
C ARG A 404 7.63 52.10 10.65
N CYS A 405 8.08 51.50 9.54
CA CYS A 405 9.50 51.39 9.25
C CYS A 405 9.99 52.75 8.72
N SER A 406 10.74 53.47 9.56
CA SER A 406 11.51 54.65 9.15
C SER A 406 12.79 54.20 8.47
N PRO A 407 13.22 54.82 7.35
CA PRO A 407 14.55 54.60 6.79
C PRO A 407 15.54 55.64 7.36
N GLY A 408 16.67 55.18 7.88
CA GLY A 408 17.84 56.00 8.22
C GLY A 408 18.98 55.03 8.51
N ARG A 409 19.99 54.95 7.63
CA ARG A 409 21.29 55.61 7.77
C ARG A 409 21.99 55.27 9.07
#